data_AF-A0A7J3I0J1-F1
#
_entry.id   AF-A0A7J3I0J1-F1
#
_cell.length_a   1.000
_cell.length_b   1.000
_cell.length_c   1.000
_cell.angle_alpha   90.00
_cell.angle_beta   90.00
_cell.angle_gamma   90.00
#
_symmetry.space_group_name_H-M   'P 1'
#
loop_
_entity.id
_entity.type
_entity.pdbx_description
1 polymer ?
#
loop_
_entity_poly.entity_id
_entity_poly.type
_entity_poly.pdbx_seq_one_letter_code
_entity_poly.pdbx_strand_id
1 'polypeptide(L)'
;MVKVSGSQEITTTDETDLFVVPGNYIGYLRRLEIVNKSASLATIQLKFYNGDVGKVVLNKAVAAGGTLVLAENELPTEGVPTKITVTSDSQPIRVDYSLDLR
;
A
#
# COMPACT_ATOMS: atom_id res chain seq x y z
N MET A 1 5.40 -4.41 -20.36
CA MET A 1 5.52 -3.98 -18.94
C MET A 1 4.95 -2.59 -18.83
N VAL A 2 3.90 -2.41 -18.03
CA VAL A 2 3.24 -1.12 -17.82
C VAL A 2 3.62 -0.59 -16.44
N LYS A 3 4.00 0.68 -16.35
CA LYS A 3 4.30 1.33 -15.06
C LYS A 3 3.11 2.16 -14.64
N VAL A 4 2.68 1.98 -13.39
CA VAL A 4 1.57 2.72 -12.80
C VAL A 4 2.04 3.35 -11.50
N SER A 5 1.63 4.57 -11.22
CA SER A 5 1.86 5.22 -9.93
C SER A 5 0.56 5.87 -9.47
N GLY A 6 0.36 5.88 -8.15
CA GLY A 6 -0.79 6.52 -7.53
C GLY A 6 -0.42 7.23 -6.25
N SER A 7 -1.26 8.18 -5.88
CA SER A 7 -1.22 8.88 -4.60
C SER A 7 -2.64 8.93 -4.07
N GLN A 8 -2.84 8.51 -2.83
CA GLN A 8 -4.16 8.50 -2.21
C GLN A 8 -4.08 8.93 -0.75
N GLU A 9 -5.00 9.81 -0.37
CA GLU A 9 -5.22 10.18 1.02
C GLU A 9 -6.30 9.26 1.62
N ILE A 10 -5.97 8.61 2.71
CA ILE A 10 -6.82 7.67 3.43
C ILE A 10 -7.30 8.35 4.69
N THR A 11 -8.62 8.57 4.78
CA THR A 11 -9.26 9.31 5.87
C THR A 11 -10.15 8.42 6.75
N THR A 12 -10.14 7.11 6.51
CA THR A 12 -10.92 6.10 7.25
C THR A 12 -9.99 5.04 7.80
N THR A 13 -10.42 4.35 8.86
CA THR A 13 -9.72 3.16 9.38
C THR A 13 -10.07 1.87 8.63
N ASP A 14 -11.17 1.89 7.88
CA ASP A 14 -11.60 0.77 7.04
C ASP A 14 -10.61 0.47 5.93
N GLU A 15 -10.63 -0.77 5.44
CA GLU A 15 -9.78 -1.20 4.35
C GLU A 15 -10.11 -0.44 3.05
N THR A 16 -9.06 0.14 2.46
CA THR A 16 -9.19 0.96 1.25
C THR A 16 -8.38 0.33 0.13
N ASP A 17 -9.01 0.17 -1.04
CA ASP A 17 -8.34 -0.27 -2.26
C ASP A 17 -7.42 0.84 -2.77
N LEU A 18 -6.11 0.58 -2.81
CA LEU A 18 -5.13 1.49 -3.42
C LEU A 18 -5.09 1.32 -4.93
N PHE A 19 -5.10 0.07 -5.38
CA PHE A 19 -5.02 -0.28 -6.80
C PHE A 19 -5.67 -1.64 -7.07
N VAL A 20 -6.47 -1.70 -8.14
CA VAL A 20 -7.05 -2.95 -8.66
C VAL A 20 -6.29 -3.34 -9.92
N VAL A 21 -5.73 -4.55 -9.92
CA VAL A 21 -4.93 -5.09 -11.02
C VAL A 21 -5.87 -5.57 -12.12
N PRO A 22 -5.72 -5.11 -13.38
CA PRO A 22 -6.53 -5.62 -14.48
C PRO A 22 -6.22 -7.11 -14.70
N GLY A 23 -7.25 -7.93 -14.95
CA GLY A 23 -7.16 -9.40 -14.87
C GLY A 23 -6.20 -10.11 -15.84
N ASN A 24 -5.57 -9.39 -16.77
CA ASN A 24 -4.53 -9.89 -17.66
C ASN A 24 -3.10 -9.56 -17.21
N TYR A 25 -2.94 -9.01 -16.00
CA TYR A 25 -1.65 -8.61 -15.45
C TYR A 25 -1.40 -9.18 -14.06
N ILE A 26 -0.14 -9.24 -13.68
CA ILE A 26 0.30 -9.36 -12.29
C ILE A 26 1.04 -8.07 -11.90
N GLY A 27 0.63 -7.44 -10.80
CA GLY A 27 1.26 -6.25 -10.26
C GLY A 27 2.44 -6.56 -9.35
N TYR A 28 3.48 -5.74 -9.40
CA TYR A 28 4.64 -5.81 -8.52
C TYR A 28 4.95 -4.43 -7.95
N LEU A 29 4.93 -4.30 -6.62
CA LEU A 29 5.20 -3.03 -5.95
C LEU A 29 6.68 -2.65 -6.10
N ARG A 30 6.94 -1.42 -6.56
CA ARG A 30 8.29 -0.89 -6.85
C ARG A 30 8.68 0.29 -5.98
N ARG A 31 7.69 1.00 -5.43
CA ARG A 31 7.88 2.08 -4.45
C ARG A 31 6.68 2.11 -3.53
N LEU A 32 6.94 2.37 -2.26
CA LEU A 32 5.92 2.72 -1.28
C LEU A 32 6.45 3.82 -0.38
N GLU A 33 5.70 4.90 -0.27
CA GLU A 33 5.90 5.98 0.68
C GLU A 33 4.57 6.23 1.40
N ILE A 34 4.65 6.35 2.72
CA ILE A 34 3.49 6.59 3.57
C ILE A 34 3.81 7.79 4.47
N VAL A 35 2.96 8.81 4.40
CA VAL A 35 3.02 9.98 5.29
C VAL A 35 1.89 9.87 6.30
N ASN A 36 2.24 9.82 7.58
CA ASN A 36 1.26 9.88 8.66
C ASN A 36 0.95 11.36 8.97
N LYS A 37 -0.24 11.82 8.58
CA LYS A 37 -0.71 13.19 8.85
C LYS A 37 -1.56 13.28 10.12
N SER A 38 -1.79 12.17 10.80
CA SER A 38 -2.53 12.14 12.06
C SER A 38 -1.69 12.67 13.23
N ALA A 39 -2.35 12.98 14.34
CA ALA A 39 -1.71 13.46 15.57
C ALA A 39 -1.13 12.34 16.45
N SER A 40 -1.32 11.07 16.07
CA SER A 40 -0.89 9.88 16.81
C SER A 40 -0.02 8.97 15.96
N LEU A 41 0.65 8.01 16.61
CA LEU A 41 1.31 6.90 15.92
C LEU A 41 0.26 6.16 15.07
N ALA A 42 0.59 5.87 13.81
CA ALA A 42 -0.26 5.09 12.91
C ALA A 42 0.42 3.76 12.56
N THR A 43 -0.23 2.65 12.86
CA THR A 43 0.10 1.33 12.33
C THR A 43 -0.57 1.18 10.98
N ILE A 44 0.22 0.97 9.93
CA ILE A 44 -0.27 0.76 8.56
C ILE A 44 -0.08 -0.70 8.19
N GLN A 45 -1.14 -1.33 7.68
CA GLN A 45 -1.07 -2.66 7.07
C GLN A 45 -1.33 -2.55 5.57
N LEU A 46 -0.45 -3.17 4.78
CA LEU A 46 -0.65 -3.34 3.34
C LEU A 46 -1.01 -4.80 3.08
N LYS A 47 -2.07 -5.04 2.30
CA LYS A 47 -2.48 -6.37 1.90
C LYS A 47 -2.44 -6.55 0.39
N PHE A 48 -2.00 -7.72 -0.04
CA PHE A 48 -2.09 -8.18 -1.42
C PHE A 48 -3.17 -9.26 -1.53
N TYR A 49 -3.98 -9.18 -2.59
CA TYR A 49 -5.06 -10.11 -2.85
C TYR A 49 -4.81 -10.99 -4.07
N ASN A 50 -5.20 -12.26 -3.95
CA ASN A 50 -5.37 -13.20 -5.04
C ASN A 50 -6.79 -13.77 -4.97
N GLY A 51 -7.68 -13.28 -5.84
CA GLY A 51 -9.13 -13.43 -5.68
C GLY A 51 -9.59 -12.79 -4.38
N ASP A 52 -10.37 -13.54 -3.59
CA ASP A 52 -10.90 -13.09 -2.29
C ASP A 52 -9.92 -13.29 -1.12
N VAL A 53 -8.76 -13.93 -1.37
CA VAL A 53 -7.77 -14.21 -0.32
C VAL A 53 -6.81 -13.04 -0.20
N GLY A 54 -6.90 -12.32 0.92
CA GLY A 54 -6.00 -11.23 1.29
C GLY A 54 -4.89 -11.66 2.24
N LYS A 55 -3.65 -11.26 1.97
CA LYS A 55 -2.48 -11.49 2.83
C LYS A 55 -1.84 -10.17 3.22
N VAL A 56 -1.59 -9.98 4.52
CA VAL A 56 -0.78 -8.84 5.00
C VAL A 56 0.68 -9.06 4.59
N VAL A 57 1.20 -8.15 3.78
CA VAL A 57 2.58 -8.20 3.26
C VAL A 57 3.47 -7.13 3.89
N LEU A 58 2.88 -6.11 4.50
CA LEU A 58 3.59 -5.09 5.26
C LEU A 58 2.76 -4.72 6.49
N ASN A 59 3.43 -4.58 7.64
CA ASN A 59 2.85 -4.03 8.86
C ASN A 59 3.90 -3.14 9.54
N LYS A 60 3.71 -1.83 9.52
CA LYS A 60 4.69 -0.85 9.99
C LYS A 60 4.03 0.29 10.74
N ALA A 61 4.67 0.73 11.82
CA ALA A 61 4.26 1.91 12.56
C ALA A 61 4.98 3.15 12.03
N VAL A 62 4.26 4.26 11.89
CA VAL A 62 4.77 5.56 11.45
C VAL A 62 4.37 6.60 12.48
N ALA A 63 5.35 7.29 13.06
CA ALA A 63 5.13 8.32 14.06
C ALA A 63 4.22 9.45 13.52
N ALA A 64 3.54 10.17 14.41
CA ALA A 64 2.74 11.34 14.05
C ALA A 64 3.59 12.37 13.29
N GLY A 65 3.09 12.85 12.14
CA GLY A 65 3.83 13.72 11.23
C GLY A 65 5.02 13.06 10.51
N GLY A 66 5.24 11.76 10.74
CA GLY A 66 6.35 10.99 10.19
C GLY A 66 6.11 10.53 8.76
N THR A 67 7.19 10.15 8.09
CA THR A 67 7.17 9.55 6.75
C THR A 67 7.94 8.24 6.77
N LEU A 68 7.33 7.20 6.22
CA LEU A 68 7.98 5.92 5.92
C LEU A 68 8.22 5.85 4.42
N VAL A 69 9.47 5.68 4.02
CA VAL A 69 9.85 5.40 2.63
C VAL A 69 10.54 4.04 2.61
N LEU A 70 10.00 3.09 1.85
CA LEU A 70 10.61 1.78 1.69
C LEU A 70 11.46 1.73 0.42
N ALA A 71 12.69 1.27 0.56
CA ALA A 71 13.56 0.96 -0.57
C ALA A 71 13.07 -0.32 -1.29
N GLU A 72 13.46 -0.50 -2.55
CA GLU A 72 12.96 -1.61 -3.39
C GLU A 72 13.23 -3.00 -2.76
N ASN A 73 14.35 -3.16 -2.05
CA ASN A 73 14.71 -4.39 -1.36
C ASN A 73 13.94 -4.64 -0.04
N GLU A 74 13.21 -3.65 0.46
CA GLU A 74 12.36 -3.74 1.64
C GLU A 74 10.88 -3.94 1.28
N LEU A 75 10.56 -3.82 -0.01
CA LEU A 75 9.20 -4.05 -0.52
C LEU A 75 8.89 -5.54 -0.60
N PRO A 76 7.62 -5.93 -0.41
CA PRO A 76 7.17 -7.27 -0.73
C PRO A 76 7.51 -7.62 -2.19
N THR A 77 8.14 -8.77 -2.39
CA THR A 77 8.51 -9.28 -3.73
C THR A 77 7.41 -10.13 -4.37
N GLU A 78 6.33 -10.36 -3.62
CA GLU A 78 5.17 -11.14 -4.04
C GLU A 78 4.41 -10.43 -5.17
N GLY A 79 3.99 -11.20 -6.18
CA GLY A 79 3.11 -10.71 -7.24
C GLY A 79 1.68 -10.49 -6.72
N VAL A 80 1.00 -9.50 -7.27
CA VAL A 80 -0.37 -9.12 -6.92
C VAL A 80 -1.29 -9.40 -8.10
N PRO A 81 -2.08 -10.49 -8.07
CA PRO A 81 -2.99 -10.81 -9.17
C PRO A 81 -4.27 -9.96 -9.18
N THR A 82 -4.75 -9.50 -8.02
CA THR A 82 -6.10 -8.91 -7.92
C THR A 82 -6.10 -7.46 -7.46
N LYS A 83 -5.62 -7.18 -6.26
CA LYS A 83 -5.60 -5.79 -5.74
C LYS A 83 -4.63 -5.61 -4.58
N ILE A 84 -4.28 -4.35 -4.35
CA ILE A 84 -3.52 -3.88 -3.20
C ILE A 84 -4.45 -3.03 -2.35
N THR A 85 -4.52 -3.31 -1.06
CA THR A 85 -5.31 -2.53 -0.12
C THR A 85 -4.46 -2.06 1.05
N VAL A 86 -4.93 -1.02 1.72
CA VAL A 86 -4.30 -0.45 2.91
C VAL A 86 -5.32 -0.28 4.02
N THR A 87 -4.91 -0.54 5.25
CA THR A 87 -5.62 -0.13 6.47
C THR A 87 -4.67 0.64 7.37
N SER A 88 -5.24 1.51 8.21
CA SER A 88 -4.50 2.09 9.32
C SER A 88 -5.39 2.27 10.55
N ASP A 89 -4.79 2.17 11.73
CA ASP A 89 -5.47 2.42 13.01
C ASP A 89 -5.52 3.92 13.38
N SER A 90 -4.84 4.78 12.61
CA SER A 90 -4.82 6.23 12.80
C SER A 90 -4.74 6.95 11.46
N GLN A 91 -5.43 8.07 11.34
CA GLN A 91 -5.72 8.76 10.08
C GLN A 91 -5.80 10.28 10.31
N PRO A 92 -5.59 11.13 9.29
CA PRO A 92 -5.32 10.78 7.90
C PRO A 92 -3.90 10.27 7.63
N ILE A 93 -3.76 9.40 6.64
CA ILE A 93 -2.45 9.04 6.05
C ILE A 93 -2.47 9.31 4.55
N ARG A 94 -1.33 9.65 3.95
CA ARG A 94 -1.16 9.66 2.49
C ARG A 94 -0.29 8.49 2.09
N VAL A 95 -0.71 7.76 1.07
CA VAL A 95 0.04 6.65 0.49
C VAL A 95 0.40 6.99 -0.95
N ASP A 96 1.70 6.98 -1.24
CA ASP A 96 2.28 7.18 -2.55
C ASP A 96 2.92 5.86 -3.00
N TYR A 97 2.56 5.34 -4.17
CA TYR A 97 3.01 4.04 -4.63
C TYR A 97 3.35 4.01 -6.11
N SER A 98 4.18 3.05 -6.51
CA SER A 98 4.38 2.68 -7.91
C SER A 98 4.43 1.17 -8.11
N LEU A 99 3.90 0.71 -9.24
CA LEU A 99 3.70 -0.69 -9.61
C LEU A 99 4.22 -0.93 -11.02
N ASP A 100 4.82 -2.10 -11.23
CA ASP A 100 5.00 -2.68 -12.55
C ASP A 100 3.91 -3.73 -12.80
N LEU A 101 3.21 -3.64 -13.94
CA LEU A 101 2.28 -4.66 -14.42
C LEU A 101 2.96 -5.49 -15.52
N ARG A 102 2.89 -6.81 -15.36
CA ARG A 102 3.50 -7.80 -16.26
C ARG A 102 2.48 -8.82 -16.72
#